data_AF-A0A7V1WVY2-F1
#
_entry.id   AF-A0A7V1WVY2-F1
#
_cell.length_a   1.000
_cell.length_b   1.000
_cell.length_c   1.000
_cell.angle_alpha   90.00
_cell.angle_beta   90.00
_cell.angle_gamma   90.00
#
_symmetry.space_group_name_H-M   'P 1'
#
loop_
_entity.id
_entity.type
_entity.pdbx_description
1 polymer ?
#
loop_
_entity_poly.entity_id
_entity_poly.type
_entity_poly.pdbx_seq_one_letter_code
_entity_poly.pdbx_strand_id
1 'polypeptide(L)'
;MRTVEQKIIPAKYIPDVGSRIEEVDGRRYLITNDAMYTFYRRSRGELSPFFLALKEEKRLLGCRCTTCGLVRVPPFLTHCPDCDFAPTELVEVEQVGVMNSSPPITYFATALFQDMAPYGRGRVIFKGADTAMSVILYTTTGILVPGVIRKGTEVKLVFKDERVGEMTDVFCVPSSELTRKQVAKKGLLESEIDWESPVEPKLGKSSKKHVSSFEESFKKVDSILKEMNGNARARKDIAGWKRTILVKTRGGQFMIRMNDGDIKTRKKASASPDFVMVCDDLMTLVDGLAYRGALTDSVINKKLWISKNMEFNTIFKLDRMARSVARSKKS
;
A
#
# COMPACT_ATOMS: atom_id res chain seq x y z
N MET A 1 28.19 -10.55 7.34
CA MET A 1 27.25 -9.50 7.81
C MET A 1 27.30 -8.36 6.82
N ARG A 2 26.26 -8.15 6.00
CA ARG A 2 26.15 -6.88 5.27
C ARG A 2 25.79 -5.82 6.31
N THR A 3 26.67 -4.84 6.48
CA THR A 3 26.40 -3.64 7.28
C THR A 3 25.19 -2.97 6.64
N VAL A 4 24.05 -3.02 7.31
CA VAL A 4 22.84 -2.34 6.83
C VAL A 4 23.13 -0.84 6.96
N GLU A 5 23.35 -0.16 5.84
CA GLU A 5 23.60 1.30 5.75
C GLU A 5 22.33 2.14 6.02
N GLN A 6 21.22 1.49 6.38
CA GLN A 6 19.94 2.16 6.59
C GLN A 6 19.94 2.96 7.90
N LYS A 7 19.77 4.27 7.79
CA LYS A 7 19.64 5.18 8.94
C LYS A 7 18.35 4.89 9.72
N ILE A 8 18.37 5.08 11.04
CA ILE A 8 17.19 4.96 11.93
C ILE A 8 16.03 5.84 11.43
N ILE A 9 16.36 7.03 10.91
CA ILE A 9 15.42 7.91 10.23
C ILE A 9 15.94 8.09 8.80
N PRO A 10 15.21 7.60 7.79
CA PRO A 10 15.57 7.82 6.40
C PRO A 10 15.74 9.31 6.08
N ALA A 11 16.81 9.67 5.38
CA ALA A 11 17.11 11.07 5.06
C ALA A 11 15.96 11.78 4.32
N LYS A 12 15.21 11.05 3.49
CA LYS A 12 14.00 11.54 2.79
C LYS A 12 12.89 12.07 3.72
N TYR A 13 12.90 11.69 5.00
CA TYR A 13 11.93 12.11 6.00
C TYR A 13 12.48 13.14 6.98
N ILE A 14 13.78 13.45 6.91
CA ILE A 14 14.40 14.49 7.70
C ILE A 14 14.21 15.80 6.91
N PRO A 15 13.41 16.75 7.40
CA PRO A 15 13.27 18.03 6.73
C PRO A 15 14.59 18.80 6.75
N ASP A 16 14.85 19.57 5.69
CA ASP A 16 15.99 20.48 5.67
C ASP A 16 15.85 21.53 6.79
N VAL A 17 17.01 21.93 7.34
CA VAL A 17 17.08 23.07 8.26
C VAL A 17 16.60 24.30 7.50
N GLY A 18 15.47 24.86 7.91
CA GLY A 18 14.88 25.96 7.18
C GLY A 18 13.60 26.47 7.81
N SER A 19 13.33 27.73 7.48
CA SER A 19 12.02 28.33 7.66
C SER A 19 11.45 28.67 6.29
N ARG A 20 10.14 28.54 6.14
CA ARG A 20 9.41 29.04 4.97
C ARG A 20 8.38 30.05 5.41
N ILE A 21 8.24 31.10 4.63
CA ILE A 21 7.15 32.05 4.80
C ILE A 21 5.98 31.54 3.97
N GLU A 22 4.85 31.29 4.61
CA GLU A 22 3.58 31.08 3.92
C GLU A 22 2.68 32.29 4.13
N GLU A 23 2.05 32.74 3.05
CA GLU A 23 1.04 33.80 3.12
C GLU A 23 -0.36 33.19 3.01
N VAL A 24 -1.19 33.44 4.01
CA VAL A 24 -2.58 32.99 4.09
C VAL A 24 -3.44 34.20 4.45
N ASP A 25 -4.42 34.52 3.60
CA ASP A 25 -5.34 35.66 3.75
C ASP A 25 -4.63 36.99 4.02
N GLY A 26 -3.54 37.27 3.27
CA GLY A 26 -2.74 38.49 3.39
C GLY A 26 -1.86 38.56 4.65
N ARG A 27 -1.79 37.48 5.45
CA ARG A 27 -0.93 37.37 6.63
C ARG A 27 0.24 36.43 6.37
N ARG A 28 1.44 36.87 6.76
CA ARG A 28 2.69 36.10 6.63
C ARG A 28 2.95 35.28 7.88
N TYR A 29 3.10 33.98 7.72
CA TYR A 29 3.43 33.04 8.79
C TYR A 29 4.82 32.45 8.54
N LEU A 30 5.69 32.50 9.55
CA LEU A 30 6.97 31.84 9.51
C LEU A 30 6.80 30.41 10.02
N ILE A 31 7.05 29.43 9.15
CA ILE A 31 6.96 28.01 9.46
C ILE A 31 8.39 27.48 9.53
N THR A 32 8.81 27.04 10.71
CA THR A 32 10.11 26.41 10.98
C THR A 32 9.96 24.90 11.11
N ASN A 33 10.97 24.17 10.64
CA ASN A 33 11.12 22.75 10.94
C ASN A 33 12.02 22.59 12.17
N ASP A 34 11.49 22.02 13.24
CA ASP A 34 12.26 21.62 14.42
C ASP A 34 12.31 20.10 14.53
N ALA A 35 13.47 19.58 14.92
CA ALA A 35 13.68 18.15 15.07
C ALA A 35 13.82 17.79 16.55
N MET A 36 12.99 16.87 17.03
CA MET A 36 13.13 16.23 18.34
C MET A 36 13.34 14.73 18.14
N TYR A 37 14.45 14.19 18.64
CA TYR A 37 14.74 12.77 18.56
C TYR A 37 15.04 12.20 19.94
N THR A 38 14.51 11.00 20.21
CA THR A 38 14.90 10.18 21.36
C THR A 38 15.20 8.78 20.85
N PHE A 39 16.46 8.35 20.99
CA PHE A 39 16.90 7.04 20.56
C PHE A 39 17.01 6.11 21.77
N TYR A 40 16.51 4.89 21.62
CA TYR A 40 16.62 3.84 22.64
C TYR A 40 17.44 2.68 22.10
N ARG A 41 18.45 2.26 22.85
CA ARG A 41 19.10 0.95 22.67
C ARG A 41 18.63 0.04 23.79
N ARG A 42 17.97 -1.06 23.45
CA ARG A 42 17.49 -2.05 24.42
C ARG A 42 17.63 -3.47 23.85
N SER A 43 17.87 -4.42 24.73
CA SER A 43 17.71 -5.84 24.38
C SER A 43 16.22 -6.15 24.16
N ARG A 44 15.93 -7.19 23.36
CA ARG A 44 14.59 -7.81 23.32
C ARG A 44 14.36 -8.73 24.53
N GLY A 45 15.36 -8.88 25.39
CA GLY A 45 15.30 -9.62 26.64
C GLY A 45 14.92 -11.08 26.40
N GLU A 46 14.04 -11.59 27.25
CA GLU A 46 13.52 -12.96 27.17
C GLU A 46 12.73 -13.25 25.88
N LEU A 47 12.28 -12.21 25.16
CA LEU A 47 11.59 -12.34 23.87
C LEU A 47 12.55 -12.40 22.67
N SER A 48 13.87 -12.29 22.89
CA SER A 48 14.87 -12.38 21.81
C SER A 48 14.72 -13.63 20.94
N PRO A 49 14.44 -14.85 21.47
CA PRO A 49 14.25 -16.04 20.63
C PRO A 49 13.15 -15.89 19.57
N PHE A 50 12.06 -15.19 19.87
CA PHE A 50 10.99 -14.94 18.90
C PHE A 50 11.47 -14.06 17.74
N PHE A 51 12.19 -12.97 18.04
CA PHE A 51 12.68 -12.06 17.00
C PHE A 51 13.83 -12.69 16.18
N LEU A 52 14.68 -13.51 16.80
CA LEU A 52 15.71 -14.29 16.10
C LEU A 52 15.07 -15.32 15.16
N ALA A 53 14.03 -16.02 15.62
CA ALA A 53 13.29 -16.97 14.79
C ALA A 53 12.64 -16.30 13.57
N LEU A 54 12.09 -15.08 13.72
CA LEU A 54 11.58 -14.31 12.59
C LEU A 54 12.70 -13.90 11.63
N LYS A 55 13.80 -13.35 12.16
CA LYS A 55 14.89 -12.77 11.38
C LYS A 55 15.71 -13.82 10.64
N GLU A 56 16.15 -14.85 11.34
CA GLU A 56 17.18 -15.81 10.90
C GLU A 56 16.58 -17.12 10.42
N GLU A 57 15.56 -17.62 11.12
CA GLU A 57 15.03 -18.97 10.90
C GLU A 57 13.76 -18.99 10.03
N LYS A 58 13.13 -17.84 9.81
CA LYS A 58 11.84 -17.68 9.12
C LYS A 58 10.73 -18.54 9.74
N ARG A 59 10.72 -18.60 11.07
CA ARG A 59 9.75 -19.35 11.89
C ARG A 59 8.87 -18.38 12.66
N LEU A 60 7.62 -18.77 12.86
CA LEU A 60 6.68 -18.02 13.70
C LEU A 60 6.54 -18.76 15.03
N LEU A 61 7.04 -18.16 16.11
CA LEU A 61 6.95 -18.74 17.45
C LEU A 61 5.81 -18.09 18.26
N GLY A 62 5.26 -18.86 19.18
CA GLY A 62 4.38 -18.43 20.26
C GLY A 62 4.88 -18.93 21.61
N CYS A 63 4.20 -18.55 22.69
CA CYS A 63 4.45 -19.09 24.02
C CYS A 63 3.22 -19.87 24.53
N ARG A 64 3.42 -21.13 24.92
CA ARG A 64 2.40 -22.04 25.45
C ARG A 64 2.49 -22.07 26.98
N CYS A 65 1.41 -21.78 27.69
CA CYS A 65 1.39 -21.95 29.15
C CYS A 65 1.49 -23.43 29.53
N THR A 66 2.34 -23.76 30.51
CA THR A 66 2.51 -25.13 31.01
C THR A 66 1.30 -25.64 31.81
N THR A 67 0.45 -24.75 32.32
CA THR A 67 -0.75 -25.09 33.10
C THR A 67 -2.01 -25.17 32.25
N CYS A 68 -2.39 -24.09 31.55
CA CYS A 68 -3.64 -24.06 30.78
C CYS A 68 -3.49 -24.42 29.30
N GLY A 69 -2.27 -24.59 28.80
CA GLY A 69 -2.00 -24.94 27.41
C GLY A 69 -2.22 -23.82 26.38
N LEU A 70 -2.70 -22.64 26.79
CA LEU A 70 -2.97 -21.52 25.88
C LEU A 70 -1.69 -21.06 25.16
N VAL A 71 -1.75 -20.95 23.82
CA VAL A 71 -0.66 -20.53 22.94
C VAL A 71 -0.85 -19.08 22.46
N ARG A 72 0.04 -18.19 22.91
CA ARG A 72 0.01 -16.77 22.55
C ARG A 72 0.97 -16.43 21.43
N VAL A 73 0.47 -15.74 20.40
CA VAL A 73 1.24 -15.23 19.26
C VAL A 73 0.86 -13.76 18.98
N PRO A 74 1.83 -12.83 18.94
CA PRO A 74 3.24 -13.03 19.31
C PRO A 74 3.36 -13.30 20.82
N PRO A 75 4.47 -13.90 21.29
CA PRO A 75 4.75 -13.98 22.72
C PRO A 75 4.98 -12.56 23.25
N PHE A 76 4.21 -12.17 24.27
CA PHE A 76 4.35 -10.86 24.93
C PHE A 76 4.79 -10.99 26.40
N LEU A 77 4.75 -12.20 26.96
CA LEU A 77 5.20 -12.57 28.30
C LEU A 77 5.78 -13.99 28.25
N THR A 78 6.72 -14.28 29.15
CA THR A 78 7.26 -15.62 29.43
C THR A 78 6.47 -16.38 30.49
N HIS A 79 5.49 -15.72 31.12
CA HIS A 79 4.65 -16.26 32.20
C HIS A 79 3.17 -15.94 31.93
N CYS A 80 2.28 -16.86 32.25
CA CYS A 80 0.86 -16.75 31.96
C CYS A 80 0.15 -15.84 32.99
N PRO A 81 -0.51 -14.74 32.56
CA PRO A 81 -1.20 -13.85 33.49
C PRO A 81 -2.46 -14.46 34.12
N ASP A 82 -3.00 -15.52 33.51
CA ASP A 82 -4.25 -16.17 33.96
C ASP A 82 -4.00 -17.41 34.83
N CYS A 83 -2.75 -17.83 34.99
CA CYS A 83 -2.39 -19.08 35.69
C CYS A 83 -1.31 -18.84 36.74
N ASP A 84 -1.53 -17.84 37.60
CA ASP A 84 -0.61 -17.48 38.69
C ASP A 84 0.86 -17.39 38.23
N PHE A 85 1.08 -16.72 37.10
CA PHE A 85 2.39 -16.56 36.48
C PHE A 85 3.12 -17.88 36.20
N ALA A 86 2.40 -18.96 35.90
CA ALA A 86 3.01 -20.21 35.44
C ALA A 86 3.91 -19.98 34.21
N PRO A 87 5.07 -20.65 34.11
CA PRO A 87 5.99 -20.46 33.00
C PRO A 87 5.35 -20.85 31.67
N THR A 88 5.91 -20.32 30.59
CA THR A 88 5.51 -20.66 29.22
C THR A 88 6.67 -21.27 28.45
N GLU A 89 6.34 -22.13 27.49
CA GLU A 89 7.30 -22.77 26.60
C GLU A 89 7.18 -22.18 25.20
N LEU A 90 8.32 -21.91 24.56
CA LEU A 90 8.36 -21.47 23.17
C LEU A 90 7.94 -22.62 22.25
N VAL A 91 6.96 -22.35 21.39
CA VAL A 91 6.42 -23.34 20.46
C VAL A 91 6.29 -22.72 19.07
N GLU A 92 6.61 -23.47 18.04
CA GLU A 92 6.37 -23.02 16.66
C GLU A 92 4.90 -23.21 16.30
N VAL A 93 4.33 -22.21 15.64
CA VAL A 93 2.98 -22.25 15.08
C VAL A 93 3.02 -22.25 13.56
N GLU A 94 1.88 -22.56 12.94
CA GLU A 94 1.78 -22.51 11.49
C GLU A 94 1.84 -21.07 10.97
N GLN A 95 2.30 -20.93 9.72
CA GLN A 95 2.39 -19.64 9.04
C GLN A 95 1.14 -19.33 8.22
N VAL A 96 0.09 -20.14 8.37
CA VAL A 96 -1.24 -19.91 7.80
C VAL A 96 -2.19 -19.63 8.95
N GLY A 97 -3.04 -18.64 8.78
CA GLY A 97 -3.98 -18.21 9.80
C GLY A 97 -5.24 -17.62 9.21
N VAL A 98 -6.17 -17.27 10.09
CA VAL A 98 -7.47 -16.70 9.71
C VAL A 98 -7.61 -15.31 10.29
N MET A 99 -8.11 -14.39 9.46
CA MET A 99 -8.42 -13.02 9.87
C MET A 99 -9.51 -13.00 10.94
N ASN A 100 -9.19 -12.50 12.13
CA ASN A 100 -10.13 -12.37 13.24
C ASN A 100 -11.20 -11.27 12.99
N SER A 101 -10.83 -10.24 12.24
CA SER A 101 -11.71 -9.12 11.85
C SER A 101 -11.38 -8.61 10.46
N SER A 102 -12.33 -7.98 9.78
CA SER A 102 -12.04 -7.25 8.54
C SER A 102 -11.05 -6.11 8.84
N PRO A 103 -9.94 -5.98 8.08
CA PRO A 103 -8.90 -5.02 8.39
C PRO A 103 -9.29 -3.61 7.91
N PRO A 104 -9.13 -2.55 8.72
CA PRO A 104 -9.09 -1.20 8.18
C PRO A 104 -7.90 -1.05 7.23
N ILE A 105 -8.11 -0.31 6.13
CA ILE A 105 -7.07 -0.01 5.13
C ILE A 105 -6.61 1.43 5.31
N THR A 106 -5.29 1.61 5.39
CA THR A 106 -4.67 2.93 5.45
C THR A 106 -4.27 3.35 4.04
N TYR A 107 -5.00 4.31 3.47
CA TYR A 107 -4.67 4.96 2.19
C TYR A 107 -3.83 6.23 2.37
N PHE A 108 -4.10 6.95 3.46
CA PHE A 108 -3.43 8.19 3.82
C PHE A 108 -2.59 7.95 5.06
N ALA A 109 -1.35 7.55 4.85
CA ALA A 109 -0.39 7.35 5.92
C ALA A 109 0.31 8.66 6.28
N THR A 110 0.79 8.76 7.53
CA THR A 110 1.74 9.81 7.91
C THR A 110 3.06 9.59 7.17
N ALA A 111 3.90 10.63 7.09
CA ALA A 111 5.16 10.60 6.33
C ALA A 111 6.03 9.36 6.62
N LEU A 112 6.07 8.92 7.89
CA LEU A 112 6.85 7.76 8.33
C LEU A 112 6.42 6.43 7.69
N PHE A 113 5.14 6.28 7.30
CA PHE A 113 4.57 5.04 6.75
C PHE A 113 4.08 5.21 5.31
N GLN A 114 4.42 6.31 4.66
CA GLN A 114 3.89 6.65 3.34
C GLN A 114 4.31 5.66 2.26
N ASP A 115 5.50 5.07 2.37
CA ASP A 115 6.00 4.03 1.46
C ASP A 115 5.30 2.68 1.63
N MET A 116 4.65 2.44 2.78
CA MET A 116 3.85 1.24 3.00
C MET A 116 2.44 1.36 2.42
N ALA A 117 1.94 2.58 2.18
CA ALA A 117 0.56 2.81 1.76
C ALA A 117 0.31 2.45 0.28
N PRO A 118 -0.85 1.82 -0.04
CA PRO A 118 -1.90 1.39 0.88
C PRO A 118 -1.62 0.03 1.53
N TYR A 119 -1.98 -0.12 2.81
CA TYR A 119 -1.85 -1.37 3.55
C TYR A 119 -3.01 -1.61 4.51
N GLY A 120 -3.33 -2.88 4.74
CA GLY A 120 -4.31 -3.30 5.74
C GLY A 120 -3.66 -3.51 7.10
N ARG A 121 -4.39 -3.21 8.18
CA ARG A 121 -3.96 -3.52 9.56
C ARG A 121 -4.87 -4.60 10.12
N GLY A 122 -4.35 -5.81 10.22
CA GLY A 122 -5.12 -7.01 10.57
C GLY A 122 -4.77 -7.61 11.91
N ARG A 123 -5.65 -8.49 12.40
CA ARG A 123 -5.38 -9.42 13.49
C ARG A 123 -5.61 -10.83 12.97
N VAL A 124 -4.57 -11.66 12.98
CA VAL A 124 -4.61 -13.03 12.43
C VAL A 124 -4.40 -14.04 13.54
N ILE A 125 -5.29 -15.02 13.63
CA ILE A 125 -5.12 -16.19 14.48
C ILE A 125 -4.45 -17.26 13.62
N PHE A 126 -3.17 -17.52 13.88
CA PHE A 126 -2.42 -18.55 13.16
C PHE A 126 -2.79 -19.95 13.65
N LYS A 127 -2.75 -20.94 12.75
CA LYS A 127 -3.08 -22.32 13.13
C LYS A 127 -2.08 -22.82 14.18
N GLY A 128 -2.61 -23.31 15.31
CA GLY A 128 -1.83 -23.67 16.49
C GLY A 128 -1.64 -22.53 17.50
N ALA A 129 -2.22 -21.35 17.26
CA ALA A 129 -2.29 -20.25 18.22
C ALA A 129 -3.73 -20.03 18.70
N ASP A 130 -3.88 -19.53 19.92
CA ASP A 130 -5.17 -19.17 20.51
C ASP A 130 -5.41 -17.64 20.52
N THR A 131 -4.35 -16.84 20.35
CA THR A 131 -4.44 -15.37 20.26
C THR A 131 -4.12 -14.85 18.86
N ALA A 132 -4.58 -13.63 18.58
CA ALA A 132 -4.34 -12.99 17.30
C ALA A 132 -3.07 -12.11 17.30
N MET A 133 -2.25 -12.27 16.27
CA MET A 133 -1.11 -11.41 15.99
C MET A 133 -1.53 -10.23 15.11
N SER A 134 -1.10 -9.01 15.48
CA SER A 134 -1.22 -7.84 14.62
C SER A 134 -0.29 -7.96 13.42
N VAL A 135 -0.83 -7.80 12.21
CA VAL A 135 -0.06 -7.93 10.96
C VAL A 135 -0.39 -6.82 9.98
N ILE A 136 0.58 -6.50 9.13
CA ILE A 136 0.35 -5.72 7.91
C ILE A 136 -0.18 -6.66 6.82
N LEU A 137 -1.13 -6.19 6.03
CA LEU A 137 -1.77 -6.96 4.97
C LEU A 137 -1.59 -6.28 3.62
N TYR A 138 -1.26 -7.09 2.62
CA TYR A 138 -1.19 -6.72 1.22
C TYR A 138 -2.02 -7.68 0.37
N THR A 139 -2.18 -7.34 -0.91
CA THR A 139 -2.76 -8.19 -1.95
C THR A 139 -1.84 -8.16 -3.16
N THR A 140 -1.73 -9.28 -3.87
CA THR A 140 -1.02 -9.40 -5.15
C THR A 140 -1.93 -9.06 -6.33
N THR A 141 -3.24 -8.86 -6.10
CA THR A 141 -4.23 -8.56 -7.14
C THR A 141 -4.29 -7.07 -7.54
N GLY A 142 -3.21 -6.32 -7.29
CA GLY A 142 -3.12 -4.89 -7.51
C GLY A 142 -3.34 -4.10 -6.24
N ILE A 143 -4.32 -3.20 -6.24
CA ILE A 143 -4.60 -2.33 -5.08
C ILE A 143 -5.44 -3.00 -3.99
N LEU A 144 -5.02 -2.86 -2.73
CA LEU A 144 -5.82 -3.27 -1.58
C LEU A 144 -7.05 -2.35 -1.41
N VAL A 145 -8.24 -2.94 -1.56
CA VAL A 145 -9.54 -2.26 -1.44
C VAL A 145 -10.51 -3.00 -0.52
N PRO A 146 -11.53 -2.34 0.04
CA PRO A 146 -12.49 -2.99 0.93
C PRO A 146 -13.08 -4.25 0.33
N GLY A 147 -13.12 -5.32 1.13
CA GLY A 147 -13.72 -6.59 0.74
C GLY A 147 -12.82 -7.55 -0.04
N VAL A 148 -11.56 -7.20 -0.34
CA VAL A 148 -10.52 -8.17 -0.76
C VAL A 148 -10.18 -9.10 0.41
N ILE A 149 -9.89 -8.51 1.57
CA ILE A 149 -9.64 -9.23 2.83
C ILE A 149 -10.79 -8.92 3.80
N ARG A 150 -11.37 -9.95 4.41
CA ARG A 150 -12.51 -9.86 5.34
C ARG A 150 -12.23 -10.71 6.58
N LYS A 151 -13.08 -10.58 7.60
CA LYS A 151 -13.14 -11.57 8.68
C LYS A 151 -13.30 -12.97 8.07
N GLY A 152 -12.55 -13.94 8.57
CA GLY A 152 -12.57 -15.32 8.07
C GLY A 152 -11.70 -15.57 6.84
N THR A 153 -11.11 -14.55 6.21
CA THR A 153 -10.14 -14.77 5.11
C THR A 153 -8.93 -15.52 5.64
N GLU A 154 -8.58 -16.64 5.01
CA GLU A 154 -7.32 -17.34 5.26
C GLU A 154 -6.16 -16.55 4.62
N VAL A 155 -5.11 -16.34 5.40
CA VAL A 155 -3.92 -15.60 4.98
C VAL A 155 -2.66 -16.39 5.29
N LYS A 156 -1.63 -16.13 4.49
CA LYS A 156 -0.28 -16.68 4.63
C LYS A 156 0.67 -15.60 5.14
N LEU A 157 1.44 -15.91 6.18
CA LEU A 157 2.57 -15.10 6.64
C LEU A 157 3.70 -15.20 5.61
N VAL A 158 4.24 -14.04 5.25
CA VAL A 158 5.32 -13.85 4.31
C VAL A 158 6.44 -13.10 5.01
N PHE A 159 7.67 -13.53 4.77
CA PHE A 159 8.88 -12.93 5.31
C PHE A 159 9.46 -11.97 4.28
N LYS A 160 9.78 -10.74 4.69
CA LYS A 160 10.56 -9.84 3.86
C LYS A 160 11.92 -10.44 3.57
N ASP A 161 12.55 -10.12 2.44
CA ASP A 161 13.88 -10.66 2.12
C ASP A 161 14.92 -10.15 3.11
N GLU A 162 14.90 -8.84 3.35
CA GLU A 162 15.71 -8.15 4.35
C GLU A 162 14.94 -8.02 5.66
N ARG A 163 15.52 -8.56 6.74
CA ARG A 163 14.89 -8.64 8.07
C ARG A 163 15.87 -8.16 9.12
N VAL A 164 15.37 -7.37 10.07
CA VAL A 164 16.19 -6.70 11.09
C VAL A 164 15.92 -7.18 12.52
N GLY A 165 14.91 -8.02 12.72
CA GLY A 165 14.43 -8.49 14.02
C GLY A 165 13.25 -7.68 14.54
N GLU A 166 12.31 -7.30 13.68
CA GLU A 166 11.14 -6.48 14.00
C GLU A 166 9.83 -7.17 13.58
N MET A 167 8.70 -6.75 14.16
CA MET A 167 7.38 -7.25 13.74
C MET A 167 7.06 -6.92 12.27
N THR A 168 7.70 -5.88 11.72
CA THR A 168 7.53 -5.44 10.33
C THR A 168 8.39 -6.24 9.33
N ASP A 169 9.18 -7.21 9.80
CA ASP A 169 9.91 -8.16 8.94
C ASP A 169 8.97 -9.17 8.27
N VAL A 170 7.71 -9.20 8.68
CA VAL A 170 6.68 -10.07 8.15
C VAL A 170 5.40 -9.30 7.82
N PHE A 171 4.64 -9.82 6.88
CA PHE A 171 3.31 -9.36 6.52
C PHE A 171 2.46 -10.56 6.07
N CYS A 172 1.19 -10.32 5.78
CA CYS A 172 0.30 -11.36 5.29
C CYS A 172 -0.31 -11.01 3.93
N VAL A 173 -0.57 -12.03 3.13
CA VAL A 173 -1.39 -11.96 1.91
C VAL A 173 -2.47 -13.05 1.95
N PRO A 174 -3.62 -12.88 1.28
CA PRO A 174 -4.62 -13.94 1.17
C PRO A 174 -4.02 -15.23 0.61
N SER A 175 -4.23 -16.37 1.27
CA SER A 175 -3.70 -17.67 0.79
C SER A 175 -4.24 -18.02 -0.59
N SER A 176 -5.44 -17.56 -0.94
CA SER A 176 -6.06 -17.75 -2.26
C SER A 176 -5.31 -17.07 -3.41
N GLU A 177 -4.45 -16.10 -3.09
CA GLU A 177 -3.61 -15.38 -4.06
C GLU A 177 -2.25 -16.07 -4.27
N LEU A 178 -2.00 -17.17 -3.57
CA LEU A 178 -0.76 -17.94 -3.64
C LEU A 178 -1.01 -19.33 -4.22
N THR A 179 0.02 -19.91 -4.83
CA THR A 179 0.01 -21.32 -5.23
C THR A 179 0.00 -22.24 -4.01
N ARG A 180 -0.53 -23.46 -4.16
CA ARG A 180 -0.51 -24.48 -3.08
C ARG A 180 0.90 -24.73 -2.52
N LYS A 181 1.92 -24.68 -3.38
CA LYS A 181 3.33 -24.83 -2.98
C LYS A 181 3.79 -23.67 -2.10
N GLN A 182 3.46 -22.43 -2.46
CA GLN A 182 3.78 -21.24 -1.65
C GLN A 182 3.04 -21.24 -0.30
N VAL A 183 1.77 -21.64 -0.27
CA VAL A 183 0.99 -21.74 0.98
C VAL A 183 1.62 -22.78 1.92
N ALA A 184 2.02 -23.95 1.41
CA ALA A 184 2.65 -25.02 2.19
C ALA A 184 4.09 -24.70 2.64
N LYS A 185 4.81 -23.84 1.92
CA LYS A 185 6.21 -23.51 2.22
C LYS A 185 6.35 -22.80 3.57
N LYS A 186 7.21 -23.30 4.45
CA LYS A 186 7.66 -22.58 5.64
C LYS A 186 8.70 -21.53 5.24
N GLY A 187 8.56 -20.32 5.78
CA GLY A 187 9.47 -19.21 5.51
C GLY A 187 9.39 -18.67 4.08
N LEU A 188 8.18 -18.58 3.52
CA LEU A 188 7.95 -17.99 2.20
C LEU A 188 8.46 -16.55 2.18
N LEU A 189 9.37 -16.23 1.26
CA LEU A 189 9.91 -14.89 1.11
C LEU A 189 9.05 -14.02 0.20
N GLU A 190 9.12 -12.70 0.36
CA GLU A 190 8.40 -11.75 -0.48
C GLU A 190 8.88 -11.78 -1.94
N SER A 191 10.18 -11.98 -2.20
CA SER A 191 10.74 -12.19 -3.54
C SER A 191 10.23 -13.45 -4.25
N GLU A 192 9.63 -14.38 -3.51
CA GLU A 192 9.08 -15.62 -4.06
C GLU A 192 7.59 -15.48 -4.43
N ILE A 193 7.02 -14.29 -4.28
CA ILE A 193 5.65 -13.96 -4.65
C ILE A 193 5.68 -13.09 -5.91
N ASP A 194 4.75 -13.37 -6.82
CA ASP A 194 4.56 -12.53 -8.00
C ASP A 194 3.76 -11.27 -7.63
N TRP A 195 4.46 -10.15 -7.50
CA TRP A 195 3.88 -8.82 -7.26
C TRP A 195 3.66 -8.04 -8.55
N GLU A 196 4.28 -8.47 -9.65
CA GLU A 196 4.39 -7.71 -10.90
C GLU A 196 3.34 -8.12 -11.93
N SER A 197 2.66 -9.27 -11.73
CA SER A 197 1.57 -9.75 -12.57
C SER A 197 0.20 -9.73 -11.86
N PRO A 198 -0.29 -8.54 -11.45
CA PRO A 198 -1.58 -8.42 -10.80
C PRO A 198 -2.71 -8.82 -11.76
N VAL A 199 -3.72 -9.50 -11.22
CA VAL A 199 -4.86 -9.98 -12.02
C VAL A 199 -5.77 -8.81 -12.39
N GLU A 200 -5.76 -8.42 -13.67
CA GLU A 200 -6.66 -7.39 -14.18
C GLU A 200 -8.13 -7.81 -14.03
N PRO A 201 -9.03 -6.89 -13.63
CA PRO A 201 -10.45 -7.18 -13.57
C PRO A 201 -10.97 -7.47 -14.99
N LYS A 202 -11.83 -8.49 -15.11
CA LYS A 202 -12.46 -8.84 -16.39
C LYS A 202 -13.41 -7.72 -16.81
N LEU A 203 -13.09 -7.06 -17.91
CA LEU A 203 -13.99 -6.15 -18.58
C LEU A 203 -15.05 -6.95 -19.36
N GLY A 204 -16.31 -6.50 -19.31
CA GLY A 204 -17.36 -7.15 -20.08
C GLY A 204 -17.17 -6.95 -21.60
N LYS A 205 -17.89 -7.73 -22.43
CA LYS A 205 -17.78 -7.65 -23.89
C LYS A 205 -17.95 -6.20 -24.40
N SER A 206 -17.07 -5.82 -25.33
CA SER A 206 -17.13 -4.53 -26.01
C SER A 206 -18.30 -4.49 -27.01
N SER A 207 -18.80 -3.29 -27.28
CA SER A 207 -19.88 -3.04 -28.25
C SER A 207 -19.58 -1.75 -29.01
N LYS A 208 -20.24 -1.51 -30.15
CA LYS A 208 -20.08 -0.24 -30.91
C LYS A 208 -20.37 0.99 -30.03
N LYS A 209 -21.34 0.90 -29.12
CA LYS A 209 -21.65 1.97 -28.14
C LYS A 209 -20.49 2.24 -27.20
N HIS A 210 -19.81 1.20 -26.71
CA HIS A 210 -18.65 1.35 -25.82
C HIS A 210 -17.48 2.01 -26.55
N VAL A 211 -17.19 1.62 -27.80
CA VAL A 211 -16.12 2.23 -28.61
C VAL A 211 -16.42 3.71 -28.88
N SER A 212 -17.66 4.05 -29.26
CA SER A 212 -18.06 5.44 -29.49
C SER A 212 -17.96 6.29 -28.22
N SER A 213 -18.42 5.76 -27.08
CA SER A 213 -18.32 6.44 -25.78
C SER A 213 -16.86 6.62 -25.36
N PHE A 214 -16.01 5.63 -25.59
CA PHE A 214 -14.57 5.73 -25.36
C PHE A 214 -13.94 6.87 -26.17
N GLU A 215 -14.22 6.97 -27.47
CA GLU A 215 -13.66 8.02 -28.32
C GLU A 215 -14.07 9.42 -27.89
N GLU A 216 -15.32 9.61 -27.46
CA GLU A 216 -15.80 10.88 -26.91
C GLU A 216 -15.13 11.21 -25.56
N SER A 217 -15.11 10.26 -24.63
CA SER A 217 -14.49 10.42 -23.31
C SER A 217 -12.98 10.61 -23.40
N PHE A 218 -12.31 9.97 -24.36
CA PHE A 218 -10.88 10.15 -24.61
C PHE A 218 -10.56 11.59 -25.00
N LYS A 219 -11.37 12.22 -25.87
CA LYS A 219 -11.21 13.65 -26.21
C LYS A 219 -11.35 14.54 -24.98
N LYS A 220 -12.27 14.22 -24.07
CA LYS A 220 -12.45 14.94 -22.79
C LYS A 220 -11.21 14.79 -21.91
N VAL A 221 -10.70 13.56 -21.73
CA VAL A 221 -9.45 13.31 -20.99
C VAL A 221 -8.29 14.11 -21.58
N ASP A 222 -8.08 14.04 -22.91
CA ASP A 222 -6.99 14.77 -23.57
C ASP A 222 -7.09 16.29 -23.36
N SER A 223 -8.30 16.85 -23.47
CA SER A 223 -8.57 18.25 -23.20
C SER A 223 -8.26 18.64 -21.76
N ILE A 224 -8.70 17.84 -20.78
CA ILE A 224 -8.44 18.10 -19.36
C ILE A 224 -6.94 18.04 -19.06
N LEU A 225 -6.22 17.04 -19.58
CA LEU A 225 -4.78 16.94 -19.35
C LEU A 225 -4.01 18.10 -19.98
N LYS A 226 -4.41 18.59 -21.17
CA LYS A 226 -3.87 19.82 -21.77
C LYS A 226 -4.09 21.04 -20.89
N GLU A 227 -5.28 21.17 -20.31
CA GLU A 227 -5.60 22.25 -19.37
C GLU A 227 -4.72 22.19 -18.12
N MET A 228 -4.56 21.00 -17.52
CA MET A 228 -3.66 20.80 -16.39
C MET A 228 -2.21 21.18 -16.75
N ASN A 229 -1.77 20.84 -17.96
CA ASN A 229 -0.45 21.18 -18.48
C ASN A 229 -0.24 22.69 -18.71
N GLY A 230 -1.32 23.44 -18.94
CA GLY A 230 -1.30 24.89 -19.04
C GLY A 230 -1.33 25.60 -17.67
N ASN A 231 -1.64 24.88 -16.59
CA ASN A 231 -1.76 25.45 -15.24
C ASN A 231 -0.46 25.26 -14.43
N ALA A 232 0.20 26.37 -14.07
CA ALA A 232 1.48 26.35 -13.35
C ALA A 232 1.42 25.60 -12.00
N ARG A 233 0.31 25.71 -11.26
CA ARG A 233 0.12 25.04 -9.97
C ARG A 233 0.01 23.52 -10.16
N ALA A 234 -0.79 23.08 -11.13
CA ALA A 234 -0.96 21.67 -11.46
C ALA A 234 0.36 21.03 -11.93
N ARG A 235 1.15 21.71 -12.78
CA ARG A 235 2.47 21.23 -13.19
C ARG A 235 3.40 21.00 -11.99
N LYS A 236 3.40 21.91 -11.00
CA LYS A 236 4.23 21.78 -9.79
C LYS A 236 3.87 20.55 -8.96
N ASP A 237 2.62 20.08 -8.99
CA ASP A 237 2.18 18.91 -8.22
C ASP A 237 2.80 17.59 -8.71
N ILE A 238 3.29 17.56 -9.96
CA ILE A 238 3.97 16.42 -10.58
C ILE A 238 5.41 16.73 -11.02
N ALA A 239 6.00 17.80 -10.50
CA ALA A 239 7.43 18.07 -10.66
C ALA A 239 8.25 16.90 -10.09
N GLY A 240 9.31 16.50 -10.80
CA GLY A 240 10.13 15.33 -10.49
C GLY A 240 9.42 13.97 -10.60
N TRP A 241 8.14 13.94 -11.00
CA TRP A 241 7.39 12.68 -11.14
C TRP A 241 7.41 12.20 -12.59
N LYS A 242 7.80 10.94 -12.79
CA LYS A 242 7.87 10.31 -14.12
C LYS A 242 7.15 8.98 -14.09
N ARG A 243 6.06 8.88 -14.87
CA ARG A 243 5.24 7.67 -14.98
C ARG A 243 4.61 7.54 -16.36
N THR A 244 4.42 6.31 -16.80
CA THR A 244 3.77 5.90 -18.03
C THR A 244 2.67 4.92 -17.67
N ILE A 245 1.42 5.32 -17.85
CA ILE A 245 0.24 4.61 -17.38
C ILE A 245 -0.52 4.08 -18.57
N LEU A 246 -0.80 2.78 -18.62
CA LEU A 246 -1.73 2.20 -19.58
C LEU A 246 -3.14 2.21 -18.99
N VAL A 247 -4.07 2.91 -19.61
CA VAL A 247 -5.49 2.93 -19.22
C VAL A 247 -6.27 2.01 -20.14
N LYS A 248 -6.96 1.02 -19.58
CA LYS A 248 -7.83 0.08 -20.29
C LYS A 248 -9.29 0.27 -19.89
N THR A 249 -10.17 0.20 -20.88
CA THR A 249 -11.61 0.27 -20.72
C THR A 249 -12.31 -0.72 -21.64
N ARG A 250 -13.64 -0.91 -21.50
CA ARG A 250 -14.40 -1.75 -22.43
C ARG A 250 -14.34 -1.26 -23.88
N GLY A 251 -14.24 0.06 -24.08
CA GLY A 251 -14.32 0.68 -25.41
C GLY A 251 -12.97 0.84 -26.09
N GLY A 252 -11.87 0.79 -25.34
CA GLY A 252 -10.53 1.00 -25.88
C GLY A 252 -9.48 1.21 -24.79
N GLN A 253 -8.25 1.47 -25.23
CA GLN A 253 -7.11 1.73 -24.35
C GLN A 253 -6.27 2.88 -24.87
N PHE A 254 -5.57 3.57 -23.96
CA PHE A 254 -4.64 4.64 -24.29
C PHE A 254 -3.61 4.80 -23.16
N MET A 255 -2.59 5.61 -23.41
CA MET A 255 -1.53 5.89 -22.46
C MET A 255 -1.64 7.30 -21.90
N ILE A 256 -1.29 7.46 -20.62
CA ILE A 256 -0.96 8.74 -20.00
C ILE A 256 0.51 8.74 -19.69
N ARG A 257 1.25 9.77 -20.13
CA ARG A 257 2.67 9.93 -19.82
C ARG A 257 2.87 11.19 -19.00
N MET A 258 3.50 11.03 -17.85
CA MET A 258 3.91 12.07 -16.91
C MET A 258 5.44 12.15 -16.93
N ASN A 259 5.98 13.36 -17.06
CA ASN A 259 7.42 13.57 -17.04
C ASN A 259 7.75 14.98 -16.56
N ASP A 260 8.10 15.09 -15.27
CA ASP A 260 8.63 16.32 -14.67
C ASP A 260 7.75 17.55 -14.95
N GLY A 261 6.53 17.56 -14.43
CA GLY A 261 5.59 18.65 -14.66
C GLY A 261 4.75 18.53 -15.94
N ASP A 262 5.15 17.73 -16.92
CA ASP A 262 4.39 17.49 -18.16
C ASP A 262 3.47 16.26 -18.04
N ILE A 263 2.23 16.35 -18.53
CA ILE A 263 1.27 15.24 -18.61
C ILE A 263 0.54 15.23 -19.96
N LYS A 264 0.53 14.08 -20.66
CA LYS A 264 -0.13 13.96 -21.97
C LYS A 264 -0.69 12.58 -22.28
N THR A 265 -1.70 12.54 -23.13
CA THR A 265 -2.23 11.28 -23.66
C THR A 265 -1.47 10.80 -24.91
N ARG A 266 -1.50 9.49 -25.16
CA ARG A 266 -1.13 8.86 -26.44
C ARG A 266 -2.05 7.68 -26.72
N LYS A 267 -2.65 7.61 -27.92
CA LYS A 267 -3.51 6.46 -28.31
C LYS A 267 -2.74 5.16 -28.51
N LYS A 268 -1.44 5.22 -28.83
CA LYS A 268 -0.61 4.04 -29.04
C LYS A 268 -0.14 3.48 -27.69
N ALA A 269 -0.46 2.22 -27.43
CA ALA A 269 0.11 1.49 -26.29
C ALA A 269 1.63 1.41 -26.43
N SER A 270 2.35 1.69 -25.34
CA SER A 270 3.78 1.41 -25.22
C SER A 270 3.97 -0.03 -24.76
N ALA A 271 5.11 -0.65 -25.10
CA ALA A 271 5.40 -2.03 -24.71
C ALA A 271 5.63 -2.21 -23.19
N SER A 272 5.90 -1.13 -22.43
CA SER A 272 6.24 -1.20 -21.01
C SER A 272 5.64 -0.03 -20.20
N PRO A 273 4.35 -0.08 -19.82
CA PRO A 273 3.81 0.83 -18.82
C PRO A 273 4.47 0.60 -17.45
N ASP A 274 4.60 1.67 -16.65
CA ASP A 274 5.00 1.58 -15.25
C ASP A 274 3.91 0.88 -14.42
N PHE A 275 2.63 1.14 -14.74
CA PHE A 275 1.46 0.41 -14.20
C PHE A 275 0.22 0.56 -15.09
N VAL A 276 -0.79 -0.27 -14.83
CA VAL A 276 -2.06 -0.30 -15.56
C VAL A 276 -3.19 0.24 -14.69
N MET A 277 -4.08 1.01 -15.31
CA MET A 277 -5.38 1.42 -14.76
C MET A 277 -6.50 0.74 -15.57
N VAL A 278 -7.49 0.16 -14.90
CA VAL A 278 -8.64 -0.47 -15.55
C VAL A 278 -9.93 0.11 -15.00
N CYS A 279 -10.82 0.58 -15.86
CA CYS A 279 -12.17 0.99 -15.48
C CYS A 279 -13.17 0.57 -16.57
N ASP A 280 -14.41 0.28 -16.20
CA ASP A 280 -15.42 -0.18 -17.16
C ASP A 280 -15.76 0.94 -18.16
N ASP A 281 -16.00 2.13 -17.62
CA ASP A 281 -16.33 3.37 -18.34
C ASP A 281 -15.26 4.45 -18.06
N LEU A 282 -14.72 5.02 -19.14
CA LEU A 282 -13.71 6.07 -19.10
C LEU A 282 -14.23 7.36 -18.44
N MET A 283 -15.55 7.56 -18.37
CA MET A 283 -16.14 8.68 -17.63
C MET A 283 -15.71 8.71 -16.16
N THR A 284 -15.41 7.55 -15.56
CA THR A 284 -14.82 7.46 -14.22
C THR A 284 -13.54 8.30 -14.11
N LEU A 285 -12.68 8.22 -15.12
CA LEU A 285 -11.44 8.98 -15.16
C LEU A 285 -11.70 10.45 -15.50
N VAL A 286 -12.64 10.73 -16.42
CA VAL A 286 -13.03 12.11 -16.77
C VAL A 286 -13.52 12.87 -15.54
N ASP A 287 -14.42 12.28 -14.76
CA ASP A 287 -15.01 12.94 -13.59
C ASP A 287 -13.97 13.23 -12.52
N GLY A 288 -13.05 12.29 -12.26
CA GLY A 288 -11.96 12.50 -11.32
C GLY A 288 -10.97 13.58 -11.77
N LEU A 289 -10.52 13.53 -13.03
CA LEU A 289 -9.61 14.54 -13.58
C LEU A 289 -10.27 15.93 -13.69
N ALA A 290 -11.60 15.99 -13.84
CA ALA A 290 -12.37 17.24 -13.87
C ALA A 290 -12.77 17.75 -12.47
N TYR A 291 -12.28 17.13 -11.39
CA TYR A 291 -12.61 17.50 -10.00
C TYR A 291 -14.12 17.44 -9.68
N ARG A 292 -14.84 16.47 -10.26
CA ARG A 292 -16.26 16.15 -9.96
C ARG A 292 -16.42 14.97 -8.98
N GLY A 293 -15.30 14.56 -8.40
CA GLY A 293 -15.10 13.45 -7.49
C GLY A 293 -13.59 13.19 -7.38
N ALA A 294 -13.16 12.35 -6.45
CA ALA A 294 -11.75 11.96 -6.36
C ALA A 294 -11.52 10.64 -7.10
N LEU A 295 -10.40 10.54 -7.83
CA LEU A 295 -9.92 9.27 -8.38
C LEU A 295 -9.58 8.30 -7.25
N THR A 296 -9.08 8.78 -6.10
CA THR A 296 -8.88 7.94 -4.91
C THR A 296 -10.17 7.22 -4.50
N ASP A 297 -11.30 7.93 -4.49
CA ASP A 297 -12.60 7.34 -4.13
C ASP A 297 -13.07 6.36 -5.20
N SER A 298 -12.79 6.66 -6.47
CA SER A 298 -13.08 5.73 -7.57
C SER A 298 -12.30 4.43 -7.43
N VAL A 299 -11.06 4.52 -6.93
CA VAL A 299 -10.23 3.35 -6.63
C VAL A 299 -10.75 2.56 -5.44
N ILE A 300 -11.00 3.23 -4.31
CA ILE A 300 -11.51 2.62 -3.07
C ILE A 300 -12.85 1.92 -3.33
N ASN A 301 -13.72 2.53 -4.13
CA ASN A 301 -15.04 2.01 -4.48
C ASN A 301 -15.04 1.06 -5.69
N LYS A 302 -13.86 0.61 -6.15
CA LYS A 302 -13.70 -0.39 -7.23
C LYS A 302 -14.27 0.03 -8.59
N LYS A 303 -14.47 1.33 -8.83
CA LYS A 303 -14.80 1.89 -10.16
C LYS A 303 -13.55 1.99 -11.04
N LEU A 304 -12.40 2.13 -10.40
CA LEU A 304 -11.09 2.25 -11.04
C LEU A 304 -10.11 1.30 -10.35
N TRP A 305 -9.53 0.37 -11.08
CA TRP A 305 -8.53 -0.55 -10.56
C TRP A 305 -7.13 -0.10 -11.00
N ILE A 306 -6.13 -0.29 -10.13
CA ILE A 306 -4.72 -0.05 -10.46
C ILE A 306 -3.88 -1.30 -10.17
N SER A 307 -2.88 -1.53 -11.01
CA SER A 307 -2.10 -2.76 -10.99
C SER A 307 -1.03 -2.80 -9.90
N LYS A 308 -0.56 -1.65 -9.39
CA LYS A 308 0.47 -1.59 -8.35
C LYS A 308 0.00 -0.79 -7.15
N ASN A 309 0.08 -1.37 -5.95
CA ASN A 309 -0.28 -0.70 -4.69
C ASN A 309 0.44 0.66 -4.54
N MET A 310 1.76 0.68 -4.74
CA MET A 310 2.59 1.90 -4.58
C MET A 310 2.20 3.05 -5.52
N GLU A 311 1.55 2.74 -6.64
CA GLU A 311 1.11 3.73 -7.63
C GLU A 311 -0.20 4.43 -7.25
N PHE A 312 -0.76 4.13 -6.08
CA PHE A 312 -1.77 4.99 -5.45
C PHE A 312 -1.26 6.42 -5.23
N ASN A 313 0.06 6.60 -5.05
CA ASN A 313 0.70 7.91 -5.04
C ASN A 313 0.53 8.69 -6.36
N THR A 314 0.51 7.99 -7.49
CA THR A 314 0.24 8.62 -8.79
C THR A 314 -1.22 9.07 -8.89
N ILE A 315 -2.16 8.30 -8.33
CA ILE A 315 -3.57 8.70 -8.25
C ILE A 315 -3.74 9.96 -7.39
N PHE A 316 -3.06 10.05 -6.24
CA PHE A 316 -3.06 11.27 -5.42
C PHE A 316 -2.54 12.50 -6.17
N LYS A 317 -1.49 12.32 -6.97
CA LYS A 317 -0.94 13.39 -7.79
C LYS A 317 -1.95 13.89 -8.83
N LEU A 318 -2.65 12.98 -9.50
CA LEU A 318 -3.72 13.36 -10.45
C LEU A 318 -4.87 14.11 -9.77
N ASP A 319 -5.34 13.65 -8.60
CA ASP A 319 -6.37 14.36 -7.82
C ASP A 319 -5.91 15.74 -7.36
N ARG A 320 -4.62 15.86 -7.01
CA ARG A 320 -4.02 17.14 -6.64
C ARG A 320 -3.95 18.12 -7.83
N MET A 321 -3.57 17.64 -9.02
CA MET A 321 -3.59 18.44 -10.25
C MET A 321 -5.00 18.94 -10.57
N ALA A 322 -6.01 18.07 -10.50
CA ALA A 322 -7.41 18.42 -10.73
C ALA A 322 -7.88 19.52 -9.77
N ARG A 323 -7.55 19.38 -8.48
CA ARG A 323 -7.84 20.39 -7.46
C ARG A 323 -7.12 21.71 -7.72
N SER A 324 -5.87 21.68 -8.18
CA SER A 324 -5.09 22.88 -8.51
C SER A 324 -5.71 23.67 -9.65
N VAL A 325 -6.13 23.01 -10.73
CA VAL A 325 -6.86 23.65 -11.84
C VAL A 325 -8.19 24.25 -11.35
N ALA A 326 -8.98 23.49 -10.57
CA ALA A 326 -10.26 23.97 -10.06
C ALA A 326 -10.11 25.20 -9.15
N ARG A 327 -9.04 25.27 -8.35
CA ARG A 327 -8.74 26.44 -7.50
C ARG A 327 -8.34 27.66 -8.31
N SER A 328 -7.55 27.49 -9.38
CA SER A 328 -7.15 28.60 -10.26
C SER A 328 -8.30 29.22 -11.04
N LYS A 329 -9.45 28.55 -11.16
CA LYS A 329 -10.67 29.11 -11.79
C LYS A 329 -11.51 29.96 -10.83
N LYS A 330 -11.29 29.82 -9.53
CA LYS A 330 -12.03 30.54 -8.47
C LYS A 330 -11.31 31.80 -7.99
N SER A 331 -10.01 31.91 -8.29
CA SER A 331 -9.16 33.08 -8.08
C SER A 331 -9.20 33.97 -9.30
#